data_AF-A0A2U2JF14-F1
#
_entry.id   AF-A0A2U2JF14-F1
#
_cell.length_a   1.000
_cell.length_b   1.000
_cell.length_c   1.000
_cell.angle_alpha   90.00
_cell.angle_beta   90.00
_cell.angle_gamma   90.00
#
_symmetry.space_group_name_H-M   'P 1'
#
loop_
_entity.id
_entity.type
_entity.pdbx_description
1 polymer ?
#
loop_
_entity_poly.entity_id
_entity_poly.type
_entity_poly.pdbx_seq_one_letter_code
_entity_poly.pdbx_strand_id
1 'polypeptide(L)'
;MEYFFIFIVVLLIIYATYNQIKVIYYRNFKSFEIEIENFLESHNYQLIEKRNPNKEDWKKSPFEKPPNFKVTLSVIKINGLPVTWTDLKYKVIIGKKENRTKQIWLEIKTTYFQKPKLNFIIK
;
A
#
# COMPACT_ATOMS: atom_id res chain seq x y z
N MET A 1 -23.73 -15.41 -32.76
CA MET A 1 -22.42 -15.78 -32.18
C MET A 1 -21.52 -14.56 -32.03
N GLU A 2 -21.38 -13.72 -33.06
CA GLU A 2 -20.52 -12.52 -33.04
C GLU A 2 -20.89 -11.49 -31.97
N TYR A 3 -22.18 -11.14 -31.83
CA TYR A 3 -22.63 -10.20 -30.79
C TYR A 3 -22.39 -10.70 -29.36
N PHE A 4 -22.48 -12.01 -29.13
CA PHE A 4 -22.19 -12.61 -27.83
C PHE A 4 -20.69 -12.54 -27.50
N PHE A 5 -19.83 -12.78 -28.49
CA PHE A 5 -18.39 -12.61 -28.34
C PHE A 5 -18.01 -11.16 -28.04
N ILE A 6 -18.57 -10.20 -28.77
CA ILE A 6 -18.37 -8.76 -28.54
C ILE A 6 -18.79 -8.39 -27.12
N PHE A 7 -19.95 -8.88 -26.66
CA PHE A 7 -20.44 -8.63 -25.31
C PHE A 7 -19.47 -9.13 -24.23
N ILE A 8 -18.91 -10.33 -24.39
CA ILE A 8 -17.90 -10.88 -23.46
C ILE A 8 -16.65 -10.00 -23.44
N VAL A 9 -16.14 -9.60 -24.61
CA VAL A 9 -14.95 -8.75 -24.71
C VAL A 9 -15.17 -7.41 -24.01
N VAL A 10 -16.34 -6.79 -24.19
CA VAL A 10 -16.69 -5.53 -23.51
C VAL A 10 -16.73 -5.72 -21.99
N LEU A 11 -17.34 -6.80 -21.49
CA LEU A 11 -17.35 -7.09 -20.06
C LEU A 11 -15.93 -7.28 -19.49
N LEU A 12 -15.05 -7.97 -20.21
CA LEU A 12 -13.65 -8.15 -19.81
C LEU A 12 -12.91 -6.81 -19.76
N ILE A 13 -13.12 -5.92 -20.73
CA ILE A 13 -12.51 -4.58 -20.75
C ILE A 13 -13.00 -3.76 -19.56
N ILE A 14 -14.31 -3.76 -19.29
CA ILE A 14 -14.90 -3.04 -18.14
C ILE A 14 -14.32 -3.58 -16.83
N TYR A 15 -14.27 -4.90 -16.67
CA TYR A 15 -13.71 -5.54 -15.48
C TYR A 15 -12.22 -5.21 -15.28
N ALA A 16 -11.42 -5.27 -16.34
CA ALA A 16 -10.00 -4.93 -16.30
C ALA A 16 -9.79 -3.45 -15.94
N THR A 17 -10.54 -2.55 -16.58
CA THR A 17 -10.47 -1.10 -16.34
C THR A 17 -10.86 -0.75 -14.90
N TYR A 18 -11.94 -1.34 -14.37
CA TYR A 18 -12.36 -1.16 -12.99
C TYR A 18 -11.25 -1.57 -12.00
N ASN A 19 -10.62 -2.72 -12.22
CA ASN A 19 -9.52 -3.19 -11.37
C ASN A 19 -8.29 -2.29 -11.46
N GLN A 20 -7.96 -1.77 -12.64
CA GLN A 20 -6.87 -0.80 -12.80
C GLN A 20 -7.13 0.50 -12.03
N ILE A 21 -8.32 1.08 -12.17
CA ILE A 21 -8.73 2.29 -11.44
C ILE A 21 -8.65 2.04 -9.93
N LYS A 22 -9.14 0.89 -9.47
CA LYS A 22 -9.10 0.50 -8.05
C LYS A 22 -7.66 0.42 -7.52
N VAL A 23 -6.74 -0.17 -8.27
CA VAL A 23 -5.33 -0.26 -7.87
C VAL A 23 -4.69 1.13 -7.81
N ILE A 24 -4.95 1.99 -8.80
CA ILE A 24 -4.46 3.37 -8.82
C ILE A 24 -5.00 4.15 -7.61
N TYR A 25 -6.28 4.00 -7.30
CA TYR A 25 -6.90 4.60 -6.12
C TYR A 25 -6.19 4.20 -4.83
N TYR A 26 -5.96 2.90 -4.61
CA TYR A 26 -5.29 2.43 -3.40
C TYR A 26 -3.81 2.83 -3.33
N ARG A 27 -3.11 2.85 -4.45
CA ARG A 27 -1.71 3.26 -4.49
C ARG A 27 -1.56 4.74 -4.21
N ASN A 28 -2.35 5.60 -4.85
CA ASN A 28 -2.05 7.02 -4.89
C ASN A 28 -2.96 7.89 -4.01
N PHE A 29 -4.18 7.44 -3.72
CA PHE A 29 -5.21 8.30 -3.11
C PHE A 29 -5.73 7.81 -1.77
N LYS A 30 -5.73 6.51 -1.49
CA LYS A 30 -6.22 5.98 -0.19
C LYS A 30 -5.23 6.33 0.94
N SER A 31 -5.70 7.08 1.95
CA SER A 31 -4.86 7.54 3.07
C SER A 31 -4.63 6.49 4.18
N PHE A 32 -5.49 5.48 4.27
CA PHE A 32 -5.52 4.45 5.33
C PHE A 32 -5.61 5.00 6.77
N GLU A 33 -6.18 6.19 6.97
CA GLU A 33 -6.29 6.83 8.30
C GLU A 33 -7.09 6.00 9.29
N ILE A 34 -8.29 5.58 8.90
CA ILE A 34 -9.22 4.84 9.74
C ILE A 34 -8.57 3.54 10.22
N GLU A 35 -7.85 2.87 9.33
CA GLU A 35 -7.15 1.63 9.63
C GLU A 35 -5.99 1.86 10.63
N ILE A 36 -5.32 3.01 10.56
CA ILE A 36 -4.28 3.41 11.53
C ILE A 36 -4.92 3.76 12.88
N GLU A 37 -5.98 4.56 12.90
CA GLU A 37 -6.69 4.95 14.12
C GLU A 37 -7.22 3.73 14.86
N ASN A 38 -7.92 2.83 14.16
CA ASN A 38 -8.41 1.57 14.74
C ASN A 38 -7.29 0.70 15.32
N PHE A 39 -6.14 0.64 14.64
CA PHE A 39 -4.98 -0.09 15.16
C PHE A 39 -4.43 0.55 16.43
N LEU A 40 -4.33 1.87 16.49
CA LEU A 40 -3.83 2.59 17.67
C LEU A 40 -4.80 2.46 18.85
N GLU A 41 -6.10 2.64 18.61
CA GLU A 41 -7.14 2.50 19.63
C GLU A 41 -7.17 1.09 20.24
N SER A 42 -7.14 0.05 19.40
CA SER A 42 -7.11 -1.35 19.87
C SER A 42 -5.87 -1.68 20.71
N HIS A 43 -4.80 -0.90 20.60
CA HIS A 43 -3.56 -1.07 21.37
C HIS A 43 -3.37 -0.01 22.47
N ASN A 44 -4.37 0.86 22.71
CA ASN A 44 -4.34 1.96 23.67
C ASN A 44 -3.21 2.98 23.40
N TYR A 45 -2.98 3.32 22.13
CA TYR A 45 -2.09 4.39 21.72
C TYR A 45 -2.86 5.59 21.20
N GLN A 46 -2.36 6.79 21.49
CA GLN A 46 -2.78 8.04 20.85
C GLN A 46 -1.81 8.38 19.71
N LEU A 47 -2.35 8.80 18.57
CA LEU A 47 -1.53 9.25 17.44
C LEU A 47 -0.84 10.57 17.78
N ILE A 48 0.50 10.59 17.77
CA ILE A 48 1.28 11.84 17.85
C ILE A 48 1.66 12.30 16.44
N GLU A 49 2.26 11.40 15.67
CA GLU A 49 2.85 11.74 14.38
C GLU A 49 2.71 10.56 13.42
N LYS A 50 2.50 10.87 12.14
CA LYS A 50 2.61 9.92 11.06
C LYS A 50 3.37 10.55 9.91
N ARG A 51 4.41 9.85 9.43
CA ARG A 51 5.28 10.33 8.35
C ARG A 51 5.83 9.19 7.52
N ASN A 52 6.43 9.54 6.38
CA ASN A 52 7.22 8.59 5.61
C ASN A 52 8.54 8.30 6.35
N PRO A 53 9.07 7.06 6.28
CA PRO A 53 10.34 6.73 6.91
C PRO A 53 11.50 7.51 6.27
N ASN A 54 12.38 8.04 7.11
CA ASN A 54 13.62 8.69 6.70
C ASN A 54 14.80 7.70 6.71
N LYS A 55 15.99 8.17 6.32
CA LYS A 55 17.21 7.32 6.28
C LYS A 55 17.57 6.69 7.63
N GLU A 56 17.32 7.39 8.75
CA GLU A 56 17.63 6.91 10.09
C GLU A 56 16.62 5.89 10.60
N ASP A 57 15.33 6.06 10.27
CA ASP A 57 14.29 5.08 10.60
C ASP A 57 14.61 3.75 9.94
N TRP A 58 15.02 3.76 8.67
CA TRP A 58 15.38 2.55 7.94
C TRP A 58 16.50 1.74 8.61
N LYS A 59 17.45 2.38 9.31
CA LYS A 59 18.51 1.67 10.06
C LYS A 59 17.94 0.84 11.21
N LYS A 60 16.76 1.21 11.71
CA LYS A 60 16.06 0.56 12.83
C LYS A 60 14.77 -0.12 12.36
N SER A 61 14.54 -0.24 11.06
CA SER A 61 13.32 -0.82 10.49
C SER A 61 13.22 -2.31 10.81
N PRO A 62 12.02 -2.83 11.13
CA PRO A 62 11.76 -4.27 11.15
C PRO A 62 11.62 -4.86 9.73
N PHE A 63 11.55 -4.00 8.71
CA PHE A 63 11.43 -4.37 7.30
C PHE A 63 12.73 -4.14 6.54
N GLU A 64 13.00 -5.00 5.56
CA GLU A 64 14.05 -4.77 4.58
C GLU A 64 13.74 -3.50 3.78
N LYS A 65 14.73 -2.61 3.70
CA LYS A 65 14.58 -1.35 2.97
C LYS A 65 14.33 -1.67 1.48
N PRO A 66 13.23 -1.18 0.89
CA PRO A 66 12.99 -1.38 -0.53
C PRO A 66 14.10 -0.71 -1.34
N PRO A 67 14.54 -1.33 -2.46
CA PRO A 67 15.51 -0.71 -3.34
C PRO A 67 14.93 0.59 -3.92
N ASN A 68 15.76 1.63 -4.04
CA ASN A 68 15.34 2.92 -4.62
C ASN A 68 14.79 2.77 -6.05
N PHE A 69 15.26 1.74 -6.78
CA PHE A 69 14.75 1.33 -8.07
C PHE A 69 14.61 -0.20 -8.11
N LYS A 70 13.41 -0.70 -8.37
CA LYS A 70 13.20 -2.12 -8.63
C LYS A 70 13.37 -2.37 -10.13
N VAL A 71 14.60 -2.65 -10.56
CA VAL A 71 14.90 -3.11 -11.93
C VAL A 71 14.58 -4.60 -12.00
N THR A 72 13.30 -4.92 -12.17
CA THR A 72 12.88 -6.28 -12.56
C THR A 72 12.92 -6.37 -14.09
N LEU A 73 13.52 -7.42 -14.64
CA LEU A 73 13.52 -7.75 -16.09
C LEU A 73 12.11 -7.75 -16.72
N SER A 74 11.07 -7.82 -15.88
CA SER A 74 9.66 -7.93 -16.24
C SER A 74 8.83 -6.70 -15.83
N VAL A 75 9.39 -5.47 -15.84
CA VAL A 75 8.54 -4.26 -15.77
C VAL A 75 7.83 -4.12 -17.10
N ILE A 76 6.68 -4.78 -17.22
CA ILE A 76 5.75 -4.57 -18.33
C ILE A 76 5.28 -3.12 -18.19
N LYS A 77 5.70 -2.26 -19.12
CA LYS A 77 5.18 -0.90 -19.23
C LYS A 77 3.94 -0.96 -20.11
N ILE A 78 2.76 -0.68 -19.55
CA ILE A 78 1.55 -0.44 -20.34
C ILE A 78 1.34 1.07 -20.35
N ASN A 79 1.35 1.69 -21.54
CA ASN A 79 1.26 3.14 -21.72
C ASN A 79 2.31 3.96 -20.93
N GLY A 80 3.55 3.47 -20.84
CA GLY A 80 4.67 4.18 -20.21
C GLY A 80 4.72 4.15 -18.68
N LEU A 81 3.68 3.64 -18.02
CA LEU A 81 3.64 3.49 -16.56
C LEU A 81 4.27 2.14 -16.15
N PRO A 82 5.20 2.11 -15.18
CA PRO A 82 5.76 0.87 -14.68
C PRO A 82 4.68 0.07 -13.96
N VAL A 83 4.21 -1.03 -14.57
CA VAL A 83 3.26 -1.94 -13.94
C VAL A 83 4.05 -2.90 -13.05
N THR A 84 4.46 -2.45 -11.86
CA THR A 84 4.82 -3.40 -10.81
C THR A 84 3.53 -4.06 -10.33
N TRP A 85 3.46 -5.40 -10.42
CA TRP A 85 2.29 -6.18 -9.97
C TRP A 85 1.96 -5.93 -8.49
N THR A 86 2.99 -5.65 -7.70
CA THR A 86 2.90 -5.32 -6.27
C THR A 86 3.64 -4.02 -6.01
N ASP A 87 2.99 -3.11 -5.30
CA ASP A 87 3.54 -1.87 -4.76
C ASP A 87 3.63 -1.97 -3.24
N LEU A 88 4.74 -1.53 -2.67
CA LEU A 88 5.00 -1.52 -1.24
C LEU A 88 5.24 -0.09 -0.79
N LYS A 89 4.44 0.38 0.17
CA LYS A 89 4.62 1.69 0.82
C LYS A 89 4.78 1.49 2.31
N TYR A 90 5.60 2.34 2.92
CA TYR A 90 5.89 2.25 4.34
C TYR A 90 5.57 3.59 5.01
N LYS A 91 5.02 3.53 6.22
CA LYS A 91 4.81 4.69 7.09
C LYS A 91 5.38 4.39 8.47
N VAL A 92 5.91 5.43 9.10
CA VAL A 92 6.29 5.42 10.52
C VAL A 92 5.23 6.21 11.27
N ILE A 93 4.70 5.60 12.32
CA ILE A 93 3.66 6.15 13.19
C ILE A 93 4.23 6.22 14.60
N ILE A 94 4.13 7.38 15.24
CA ILE A 94 4.54 7.56 16.63
C ILE A 94 3.27 7.55 17.48
N GLY A 95 3.14 6.51 18.30
CA GLY A 95 2.04 6.34 19.24
C GLY A 95 2.46 6.72 20.66
N LYS A 96 1.61 7.43 21.40
CA LYS A 96 1.77 7.69 22.84
C LYS A 96 0.92 6.71 23.63
N LYS A 97 1.51 6.07 24.64
CA LYS A 97 0.75 5.37 25.67
C LYS A 97 1.23 5.87 27.02
N GLU A 98 0.31 6.47 27.78
CA GLU A 98 0.62 7.13 29.04
C GLU A 98 1.75 8.17 28.87
N ASN A 99 2.95 7.88 29.39
CA ASN A 99 4.12 8.75 29.33
C ASN A 99 5.25 8.21 28.44
N ARG A 100 4.99 7.16 27.66
CA ARG A 100 5.97 6.56 26.74
C ARG A 100 5.52 6.70 25.30
N THR A 101 6.46 6.98 24.41
CA THR A 101 6.25 6.93 22.98
C THR A 101 6.79 5.63 22.41
N LYS A 102 6.10 5.10 21.42
CA LYS A 102 6.49 3.89 20.69
C LYS A 102 6.45 4.16 19.20
N GLN A 103 7.43 3.59 18.51
CA GLN A 103 7.51 3.69 17.06
C GLN A 103 6.81 2.48 16.46
N ILE A 104 5.83 2.74 15.61
CA ILE A 104 5.01 1.73 14.95
C ILE A 104 5.28 1.83 13.47
N TRP A 105 5.64 0.71 12.86
CA TRP A 105 5.85 0.61 11.43
C TRP A 105 4.62 0.06 10.76
N LEU A 106 4.22 0.68 9.65
CA LEU A 106 3.14 0.22 8.79
C LEU A 106 3.70 -0.07 7.40
N GLU A 107 3.55 -1.30 6.93
CA GLU A 107 3.71 -1.70 5.54
C GLU A 107 2.34 -1.79 4.86
N ILE A 108 2.21 -1.16 3.70
CA ILE A 108 1.03 -1.16 2.84
C ILE A 108 1.43 -1.88 1.56
N LYS A 109 0.88 -3.08 1.36
CA LYS A 109 1.12 -3.90 0.17
C LYS A 109 -0.09 -3.86 -0.75
N THR A 110 0.05 -3.26 -1.92
CA THR A 110 -1.01 -3.15 -2.93
C THR A 110 -0.67 -4.01 -4.14
N THR A 111 -1.43 -5.08 -4.36
CA THR A 111 -1.26 -5.99 -5.50
C THR A 111 -2.47 -5.89 -6.44
N TYR A 112 -2.25 -6.05 -7.75
CA TYR A 112 -3.35 -6.12 -8.71
C TYR A 112 -4.34 -7.23 -8.34
N PHE A 113 -5.64 -6.96 -8.55
CA PHE A 113 -6.75 -7.87 -8.25
C PHE A 113 -6.90 -8.29 -6.77
N GLN A 114 -6.12 -7.73 -5.86
CA GLN A 114 -6.21 -8.02 -4.43
C GLN A 114 -6.51 -6.75 -3.63
N LYS A 115 -7.22 -6.91 -2.49
CA LYS A 115 -7.33 -5.81 -1.53
C LYS A 115 -5.94 -5.51 -0.95
N PRO A 116 -5.62 -4.23 -0.66
CA PRO A 116 -4.38 -3.90 0.01
C PRO A 116 -4.25 -4.64 1.34
N LYS A 117 -3.05 -5.10 1.66
CA LYS A 117 -2.72 -5.68 2.96
C LYS A 117 -1.95 -4.66 3.77
N LEU A 118 -2.35 -4.51 5.04
CA LEU A 118 -1.70 -3.64 6.02
C LEU A 118 -1.01 -4.52 7.05
N ASN A 119 0.25 -4.23 7.32
CA ASN A 119 1.05 -4.96 8.30
C ASN A 119 1.66 -3.96 9.29
N PHE A 120 1.29 -4.08 10.57
CA PHE A 120 1.72 -3.19 11.64
C PHE A 120 2.70 -3.91 12.57
N ILE A 121 3.82 -3.25 12.90
CA ILE A 121 4.84 -3.78 13.82
C ILE A 121 5.19 -2.70 14.86
N ILE A 122 5.03 -3.03 16.14
CA ILE A 122 5.35 -2.15 17.27
C ILE A 122 6.79 -2.38 17.72
N LYS A 123 7.54 -1.29 17.93
CA LYS A 123 8.93 -1.32 18.43
C LYS A 123 9.09 -0.48 19.70
#